data_AF-A0A2M7WTN2-F1
#
_entry.id   AF-A0A2M7WTN2-F1
#
_cell.length_a   1.000
_cell.length_b   1.000
_cell.length_c   1.000
_cell.angle_alpha   90.00
_cell.angle_beta   90.00
_cell.angle_gamma   90.00
#
_symmetry.space_group_name_H-M   'P 1'
#
loop_
_entity.id
_entity.type
_entity.pdbx_description
1 polymer ?
#
loop_
_entity_poly.entity_id
_entity_poly.type
_entity_poly.pdbx_seq_one_letter_code
_entity_poly.pdbx_strand_id
1 'polypeptide(L)'
;MTSKWWANENFWRKTAVWVTASMTVILIVLTFDTIPKISVGSERVPAYSVINQRIDYVFNKERNFQVPVIGQAEPLFGKTLNEEEAEALVTWGKKITQGRNCMNCHTLLGNGAGYGSSCSCV
;
A
#
# COMPACT_ATOMS: atom_id res chain seq x y z
N MET A 1 -25.94 33.45 35.05
CA MET A 1 -25.71 32.01 34.78
C MET A 1 -24.24 31.85 34.43
N THR A 2 -23.44 31.29 35.32
CA THR A 2 -22.04 30.92 35.03
C THR A 2 -22.06 29.88 33.90
N SER A 3 -21.41 30.18 32.76
CA SER A 3 -21.32 29.21 31.68
C SER A 3 -20.64 27.95 32.21
N LYS A 4 -21.19 26.77 31.90
CA LYS A 4 -20.60 25.51 32.32
C LYS A 4 -19.23 25.40 31.66
N TRP A 5 -18.18 25.07 32.44
CA TRP A 5 -16.79 25.07 31.97
C TRP A 5 -16.57 24.21 30.70
N TRP A 6 -17.29 23.09 30.59
CA TRP A 6 -17.27 22.20 29.43
C TRP A 6 -17.98 22.75 28.20
N ALA A 7 -18.79 23.80 28.31
CA ALA A 7 -19.44 24.47 27.18
C ALA A 7 -18.74 25.78 26.79
N ASN A 8 -17.55 26.02 27.35
CA ASN A 8 -16.78 27.23 27.10
C ASN A 8 -16.09 27.16 25.74
N GLU A 9 -16.29 28.19 24.91
CA GLU A 9 -15.68 28.30 23.57
C GLU A 9 -14.14 28.24 23.62
N ASN A 10 -13.52 28.95 24.56
CA ASN A 10 -12.06 28.98 24.68
C ASN A 10 -11.50 27.61 25.06
N PHE A 11 -12.23 26.81 25.83
CA PHE A 11 -11.85 25.44 26.17
C PHE A 11 -11.87 24.57 24.92
N TRP A 12 -12.98 24.54 24.18
CA TRP A 12 -13.10 23.73 22.97
C TRP A 12 -12.14 24.15 21.85
N ARG A 13 -11.90 25.47 21.69
CA ARG A 13 -10.92 25.97 20.71
C ARG A 13 -9.53 25.45 21.00
N LYS A 14 -9.09 25.49 22.27
CA LYS A 14 -7.77 24.95 22.67
C LYS A 14 -7.71 23.44 22.50
N THR A 15 -8.76 22.72 22.91
CA THR A 15 -8.84 21.26 22.76
C THR A 15 -8.76 20.84 21.30
N ALA A 16 -9.51 21.51 20.40
CA ALA A 16 -9.49 21.22 18.97
C ALA A 16 -8.09 21.42 18.37
N VAL A 17 -7.38 22.49 18.75
CA VAL A 17 -5.99 22.73 18.32
C VAL A 17 -5.07 21.63 18.84
N TRP A 18 -5.16 21.25 20.11
CA TRP A 18 -4.33 20.20 20.69
C TRP A 18 -4.57 18.82 20.09
N VAL A 19 -5.83 18.42 19.92
CA VAL A 19 -6.18 17.13 19.31
C VAL A 19 -5.72 17.09 17.86
N THR A 20 -5.97 18.15 17.08
CA THR A 20 -5.53 18.20 15.69
C THR A 20 -4.00 18.17 15.58
N ALA A 21 -3.29 18.96 16.39
CA ALA A 21 -1.82 19.01 16.38
C ALA A 21 -1.22 17.65 16.78
N SER A 22 -1.72 17.03 17.84
CA SER A 22 -1.24 15.72 18.30
C SER A 22 -1.49 14.61 17.27
N MET A 23 -2.69 14.54 16.70
CA MET A 23 -3.01 13.57 15.64
C MET A 23 -2.14 13.79 14.40
N THR A 24 -1.89 15.05 14.03
CA THR A 24 -1.00 15.39 12.91
C THR A 24 0.42 14.88 13.16
N VAL A 25 0.97 15.10 14.35
CA VAL A 25 2.30 14.61 14.71
C VAL A 25 2.36 13.08 14.67
N ILE A 26 1.33 12.39 15.18
CA ILE A 26 1.26 10.93 15.12
C ILE A 26 1.26 10.44 13.67
N LEU A 27 0.47 11.06 12.78
CA LEU A 27 0.42 10.70 11.37
C LEU A 27 1.78 10.90 10.68
N ILE A 28 2.50 11.98 11.01
CA ILE A 28 3.86 12.22 10.49
C ILE A 28 4.80 11.09 10.91
N VAL A 29 4.81 10.72 12.19
CA VAL A 29 5.66 9.63 12.71
C VAL A 29 5.31 8.30 12.04
N LEU A 30 4.02 7.97 11.94
CA LEU A 30 3.56 6.76 11.26
C LEU A 30 3.93 6.76 9.78
N THR A 31 3.96 7.93 9.13
CA THR A 31 4.40 8.05 7.74
C THR A 31 5.86 7.66 7.58
N PHE A 32 6.75 8.20 8.42
CA PHE A 32 8.17 7.85 8.40
C PHE A 32 8.43 6.38 8.73
N ASP A 33 7.65 5.77 9.63
CA ASP A 33 7.73 4.35 9.93
C ASP A 33 7.21 3.46 8.78
N THR A 34 6.20 3.94 8.04
CA THR A 34 5.55 3.16 6.97
C THR A 34 6.36 3.16 5.68
N ILE A 35 6.95 4.30 5.29
CA ILE A 35 7.73 4.44 4.05
C ILE A 35 8.72 3.29 3.83
N PRO A 36 9.67 2.98 4.74
CA PRO A 36 10.66 1.93 4.51
C PRO A 36 10.04 0.52 4.44
N LYS A 37 8.88 0.30 5.05
CA LYS A 37 8.16 -0.99 5.03
C LYS A 37 7.40 -1.23 3.73
N ILE A 38 7.10 -0.18 2.97
CA ILE A 38 6.42 -0.26 1.67
C ILE A 38 7.37 0.02 0.49
N SER A 39 8.62 0.38 0.76
CA SER A 39 9.65 0.56 -0.26
C SER A 39 10.05 -0.77 -0.89
N VAL A 40 10.31 -0.74 -2.19
CA VAL A 40 10.83 -1.88 -2.96
C VAL A 40 12.19 -2.31 -2.39
N GLY A 41 12.42 -3.63 -2.33
CA GLY A 41 13.61 -4.22 -1.73
C GLY A 41 13.58 -4.30 -0.21
N SER A 42 12.46 -3.96 0.43
CA SER A 42 12.25 -4.16 1.87
C SER A 42 11.86 -5.60 2.18
N GLU A 43 11.84 -5.96 3.47
CA GLU A 43 11.40 -7.29 3.94
C GLU A 43 9.98 -7.65 3.42
N ARG A 44 9.12 -6.65 3.20
CA ARG A 44 7.71 -6.86 2.80
C ARG A 44 7.48 -6.71 1.30
N VAL A 45 8.35 -6.02 0.58
CA VAL A 45 8.20 -5.73 -0.84
C VAL A 45 9.46 -6.18 -1.57
N PRO A 46 9.39 -7.25 -2.39
CA PRO A 46 10.55 -7.75 -3.12
C PRO A 46 11.11 -6.70 -4.10
N ALA A 47 12.34 -6.93 -4.57
CA ALA A 47 12.95 -6.19 -5.67
C ALA A 47 12.18 -6.41 -6.99
N TYR A 48 12.34 -5.50 -7.96
CA TYR A 48 11.63 -5.58 -9.24
C TYR A 48 12.03 -6.81 -10.07
N SER A 49 13.29 -7.26 -9.96
CA SER A 49 13.79 -8.48 -10.60
C SER A 49 13.05 -9.76 -10.24
N VAL A 50 12.21 -9.77 -9.19
CA VAL A 50 11.31 -10.91 -8.86
C VAL A 50 10.31 -11.19 -9.99
N ILE A 51 10.09 -10.26 -10.93
CA ILE A 51 9.31 -10.52 -12.15
C ILE A 51 9.86 -11.67 -13.02
N ASN A 52 11.13 -12.03 -12.83
CA ASN A 52 11.77 -13.16 -13.52
C ASN A 52 11.62 -14.48 -12.76
N GLN A 53 10.84 -14.50 -11.69
CA GLN A 53 10.64 -15.67 -10.84
C GLN A 53 9.15 -15.99 -10.79
N ARG A 54 8.87 -17.28 -10.68
CA ARG A 54 7.51 -17.75 -10.44
C ARG A 54 7.06 -17.33 -9.05
N ILE A 55 5.84 -16.80 -8.93
CA ILE A 55 5.22 -16.49 -7.64
C ILE A 55 4.07 -17.46 -7.41
N ASP A 56 4.26 -18.38 -6.46
CA ASP A 56 3.22 -19.29 -6.02
C ASP A 56 2.53 -18.75 -4.76
N TYR A 57 1.28 -19.15 -4.52
CA TYR A 57 0.58 -18.85 -3.28
C TYR A 57 0.37 -20.13 -2.48
N VAL A 58 0.97 -20.19 -1.29
CA VAL A 58 0.91 -21.37 -0.41
C VAL A 58 0.17 -21.00 0.86
N PHE A 59 -0.72 -21.89 1.31
CA PHE A 59 -1.44 -21.69 2.56
C PHE A 59 -0.50 -21.79 3.76
N ASN A 60 -0.33 -20.70 4.49
CA ASN A 60 0.41 -20.66 5.74
C ASN A 60 -0.55 -20.92 6.90
N LYS A 61 -0.37 -22.05 7.60
CA LYS A 61 -1.23 -22.48 8.72
C LYS A 61 -1.13 -21.59 9.95
N GLU A 62 0.02 -20.97 10.21
CA GLU A 62 0.20 -20.08 11.36
C GLU A 62 -0.57 -18.76 11.17
N ARG A 63 -0.56 -18.25 9.93
CA ARG A 63 -1.27 -17.02 9.55
C ARG A 63 -2.71 -17.26 9.11
N ASN A 64 -3.13 -18.52 8.94
CA ASN A 64 -4.40 -18.92 8.33
C ASN A 64 -4.71 -18.17 7.03
N PHE A 65 -3.69 -17.94 6.19
CA PHE A 65 -3.80 -17.14 4.99
C PHE A 65 -2.85 -17.63 3.89
N GLN A 66 -3.19 -17.42 2.62
CA GLN A 66 -2.31 -17.73 1.50
C GLN A 66 -1.22 -16.66 1.37
N VAL A 67 0.05 -17.07 1.39
CA VAL A 67 1.19 -16.16 1.28
C VAL A 67 1.94 -16.40 -0.03
N PRO A 68 2.46 -15.33 -0.67
CA PRO A 68 3.29 -15.49 -1.85
C PRO A 68 4.63 -16.13 -1.47
N VAL A 69 5.06 -17.10 -2.27
CA VAL A 69 6.36 -17.78 -2.16
C VAL A 69 7.07 -17.60 -3.50
N ILE A 70 8.29 -17.09 -3.42
CA ILE A 70 9.15 -16.90 -4.58
C ILE A 70 9.74 -18.26 -4.97
N GLY A 71 9.44 -18.69 -6.19
CA GLY A 71 9.83 -19.98 -6.75
C GLY A 71 11.04 -19.90 -7.68
N GLN A 72 11.06 -20.78 -8.68
CA GLN A 72 12.15 -20.90 -9.65
C GLN A 72 12.15 -19.75 -10.67
N ALA A 73 13.25 -19.61 -11.41
CA ALA A 73 13.35 -18.64 -12.49
C ALA A 73 12.34 -18.96 -13.61
N GLU A 74 11.44 -18.01 -13.88
CA GLU A 74 10.41 -18.07 -14.91
C GLU A 74 10.34 -16.68 -15.57
N PRO A 75 11.17 -16.44 -16.61
CA PRO A 75 11.27 -15.12 -17.23
C PRO A 75 9.97 -14.72 -17.93
N LEU A 76 9.58 -13.45 -17.78
CA LEU A 76 8.36 -12.92 -18.38
C LEU A 76 8.46 -12.96 -19.91
N PHE A 77 7.56 -13.69 -20.57
CA PHE A 77 7.56 -13.93 -22.02
C PHE A 77 8.89 -14.48 -22.55
N GLY A 78 9.64 -15.23 -21.74
CA GLY A 78 10.94 -15.78 -22.11
C GLY A 78 12.09 -14.78 -22.13
N LYS A 79 11.84 -13.50 -21.76
CA LYS A 79 12.90 -12.48 -21.62
C LYS A 79 13.20 -12.28 -20.13
N THR A 80 14.47 -12.46 -19.76
CA THR A 80 14.93 -12.04 -18.43
C THR A 80 15.14 -10.53 -18.45
N LEU A 81 14.49 -9.82 -17.53
CA LEU A 81 14.61 -8.38 -17.36
C LEU A 81 15.63 -8.10 -16.26
N ASN A 82 16.54 -7.14 -16.50
CA ASN A 82 17.34 -6.61 -15.40
C ASN A 82 16.49 -5.71 -14.47
N GLU A 83 17.04 -5.26 -13.35
CA GLU A 83 16.30 -4.48 -12.35
C GLU A 83 15.70 -3.18 -12.93
N GLU A 84 16.45 -2.46 -13.76
CA GLU A 84 15.99 -1.21 -14.39
C GLU A 84 14.87 -1.45 -15.40
N GLU A 85 14.99 -2.50 -16.22
CA GLU A 85 13.97 -2.90 -17.19
C GLU A 85 12.68 -3.34 -16.46
N ALA A 86 12.82 -4.09 -15.37
CA ALA A 86 11.71 -4.53 -14.55
C ALA A 86 11.01 -3.36 -13.85
N GLU A 87 11.77 -2.43 -13.28
CA GLU A 87 11.24 -1.20 -12.68
C GLU A 87 10.47 -0.37 -13.71
N ALA A 88 11.04 -0.19 -14.91
CA ALA A 88 10.41 0.57 -15.99
C ALA A 88 9.09 -0.08 -16.41
N LEU A 89 9.04 -1.42 -16.51
CA LEU A 89 7.82 -2.15 -16.87
C LEU A 89 6.73 -2.03 -15.80
N VAL A 90 7.08 -2.23 -14.52
CA VAL A 90 6.13 -2.08 -13.41
C VAL A 90 5.62 -0.65 -13.31
N THR A 91 6.52 0.33 -13.46
CA THR A 91 6.17 1.76 -13.48
C THR A 91 5.23 2.09 -14.63
N TRP A 92 5.45 1.52 -15.81
CA TRP A 92 4.55 1.67 -16.95
C TRP A 92 3.17 1.05 -16.67
N GLY A 93 3.13 -0.17 -16.12
CA GLY A 93 1.90 -0.82 -15.70
C GLY A 93 1.07 0.06 -14.75
N LYS A 94 1.71 0.61 -13.70
CA LYS A 94 1.08 1.54 -12.74
C LYS A 94 0.47 2.75 -13.45
N LYS A 95 1.18 3.36 -14.40
CA LYS A 95 0.69 4.50 -15.18
C LYS A 95 -0.51 4.13 -16.05
N ILE A 96 -0.51 2.95 -16.66
CA ILE A 96 -1.67 2.46 -17.44
C ILE A 96 -2.87 2.26 -16.53
N THR A 97 -2.69 1.61 -15.37
CA THR A 97 -3.75 1.40 -14.39
C THR A 97 -4.36 2.73 -13.91
N GLN A 98 -3.53 3.73 -13.65
CA GLN A 98 -3.96 5.08 -13.28
C GLN A 98 -4.64 5.80 -14.45
N GLY A 99 -4.04 5.77 -15.65
CA GLY A 99 -4.54 6.45 -16.84
C GLY A 99 -5.86 5.88 -17.38
N ARG A 100 -6.16 4.62 -17.07
CA ARG A 100 -7.45 3.97 -17.38
C ARG A 100 -8.45 4.01 -16.22
N ASN A 101 -8.10 4.67 -15.12
CA ASN A 101 -8.93 4.79 -13.92
C ASN A 101 -9.46 3.42 -13.43
N CYS A 102 -8.59 2.40 -13.43
CA CYS A 102 -9.00 1.02 -13.14
C CYS A 102 -9.64 0.87 -11.75
N MET A 103 -9.24 1.69 -10.77
CA MET A 103 -9.82 1.67 -9.42
C MET A 103 -11.28 2.14 -9.36
N ASN A 104 -11.83 2.73 -10.43
CA ASN A 104 -13.24 3.08 -10.52
C ASN A 104 -14.13 1.89 -10.93
N CYS A 105 -13.52 0.77 -11.35
CA CYS A 105 -14.22 -0.47 -11.68
C CYS A 105 -13.75 -1.65 -10.81
N HIS A 106 -12.47 -1.67 -10.44
CA HIS A 106 -11.84 -2.74 -9.68
C HIS A 106 -11.36 -2.25 -8.31
N THR A 107 -11.08 -3.19 -7.41
CA THR A 107 -10.23 -2.92 -6.25
C THR A 107 -8.78 -3.31 -6.56
N LEU A 108 -7.82 -2.48 -6.15
CA LEU A 108 -6.39 -2.79 -6.11
C LEU A 108 -5.96 -2.83 -4.66
N LEU A 109 -5.36 -3.94 -4.21
CA LEU A 109 -4.96 -4.12 -2.80
C LEU A 109 -6.13 -3.86 -1.82
N GLY A 110 -7.35 -4.26 -2.20
CA GLY A 110 -8.57 -4.04 -1.43
C GLY A 110 -9.15 -2.62 -1.50
N ASN A 111 -8.55 -1.69 -2.24
CA ASN A 111 -9.02 -0.31 -2.38
C ASN A 111 -9.56 -0.03 -3.79
N GLY A 112 -10.77 0.49 -3.92
CA GLY A 112 -11.40 0.83 -5.21
C GLY A 112 -12.87 0.46 -5.26
N ALA A 113 -13.43 0.35 -6.47
CA ALA A 113 -14.83 0.02 -6.68
C ALA A 113 -15.11 -1.49 -6.60
N GLY A 114 -16.30 -1.86 -6.14
CA GLY A 114 -16.74 -3.25 -5.98
C GLY A 114 -17.44 -3.86 -7.19
N TYR A 115 -17.34 -3.26 -8.38
CA TYR A 115 -18.03 -3.76 -9.58
C TYR A 115 -17.29 -4.93 -10.23
N GLY A 116 -15.97 -4.86 -10.31
CA GLY A 116 -15.08 -5.89 -10.85
C GLY A 116 -14.36 -6.70 -9.76
N SER A 117 -13.69 -7.77 -10.18
CA SER A 117 -12.87 -8.58 -9.28
C SER A 117 -11.69 -7.79 -8.71
N SER A 118 -11.23 -8.19 -7.53
CA SER A 118 -10.07 -7.59 -6.88
C SER A 118 -8.76 -8.00 -7.56
N CYS A 119 -7.94 -7.02 -7.92
CA CYS A 119 -6.59 -7.22 -8.42
C CYS A 119 -5.61 -7.09 -7.24
N SER A 120 -5.06 -8.22 -6.81
CA SER A 120 -4.18 -8.27 -5.63
C SER A 120 -2.69 -8.14 -5.95
N CYS A 121 -2.29 -8.24 -7.22
CA CYS A 121 -0.90 -8.13 -7.65
C CYS A 121 -0.75 -6.93 -8.62
N VAL A 122 -0.10 -5.86 -8.16
CA VAL A 122 0.36 -4.71 -8.97
C VAL A 122 1.78 -4.38 -8.57
#